data_AF-M2NI13-F1
#
_entry.id   AF-M2NI13-F1
#
_cell.length_a   1.000
_cell.length_b   1.000
_cell.length_c   1.000
_cell.angle_alpha   90.00
_cell.angle_beta   90.00
_cell.angle_gamma   90.00
#
_symmetry.space_group_name_H-M   'P 1'
#
loop_
_entity.id
_entity.type
_entity.pdbx_description
1 polymer ?
#
loop_
_entity_poly.entity_id
_entity_poly.type
_entity_poly.pdbx_seq_one_letter_code
_entity_poly.pdbx_strand_id
1 'polypeptide(L)'
;MSTYQPSRACCATPAIIGPPYPFEGSFIEIAGTKCYTAGPSTAQAAIFIIYDIFGYSGQILENADKLGEHHQVFMPDFFDVKPTPLDWMPLDGPADEEKMDDFCEEPGETQTTVKRDVRAERAGSAIAFGG
;
A
#
# COMPACT_ATOMS: atom_id res chain seq x y z
N MET A 1 21.78 15.15 5.49
CA MET A 1 21.25 14.38 6.64
C MET A 1 20.09 15.15 7.25
N SER A 2 18.93 14.50 7.36
CA SER A 2 17.71 15.10 7.96
C SER A 2 17.96 15.44 9.43
N THR A 3 17.48 16.59 9.89
CA THR A 3 17.50 17.00 11.31
C THR A 3 16.26 16.55 12.08
N TYR A 4 15.39 15.76 11.45
CA TYR A 4 14.15 15.29 12.05
C TYR A 4 14.43 14.36 13.23
N GLN A 5 13.89 14.70 14.40
CA GLN A 5 13.86 13.81 15.56
C GLN A 5 12.43 13.31 15.78
N PRO A 6 12.19 11.99 15.76
CA PRO A 6 10.89 11.44 16.08
C PRO A 6 10.50 11.76 17.54
N SER A 7 9.20 11.90 17.80
CA SER A 7 8.72 12.16 19.15
C SER A 7 9.03 10.99 20.09
N ARG A 8 9.14 11.26 21.40
CA ARG A 8 9.31 10.19 22.41
C ARG A 8 8.21 9.12 22.31
N ALA A 9 6.99 9.52 21.97
CA ALA A 9 5.87 8.60 21.80
C ALA A 9 6.06 7.66 20.60
N CYS A 10 6.61 8.16 19.48
CA CYS A 10 6.96 7.35 18.33
C CYS A 10 8.03 6.30 18.69
N CYS A 11 9.07 6.67 19.44
CA CYS A 11 10.13 5.74 19.82
C CYS A 11 9.77 4.75 20.94
N ALA A 12 8.76 5.08 21.76
CA ALA A 12 8.37 4.26 22.90
C ALA A 12 7.27 3.24 22.58
N THR A 13 6.58 3.39 21.44
CA THR A 13 5.51 2.48 21.02
C THR A 13 6.12 1.38 20.17
N PRO A 14 6.13 0.11 20.62
CA PRO A 14 6.64 -0.97 19.80
C PRO A 14 5.79 -1.11 18.53
N ALA A 15 6.44 -1.41 17.41
CA ALA A 15 5.73 -1.79 16.20
C ALA A 15 4.86 -3.03 16.50
N ILE A 16 3.58 -2.99 16.12
CA ILE A 16 2.68 -4.12 16.30
C ILE A 16 3.03 -5.18 15.26
N ILE A 17 3.96 -6.06 15.59
CA ILE A 17 4.26 -7.26 14.79
C ILE A 17 3.29 -8.34 15.25
N GLY A 18 2.07 -8.30 14.69
CA GLY A 18 1.02 -9.26 14.99
C GLY A 18 1.12 -10.52 14.11
N PRO A 19 0.38 -11.60 14.46
CA PRO A 19 0.16 -12.70 13.53
C PRO A 19 -0.49 -12.19 12.23
N PRO A 20 -0.40 -12.95 11.12
CA PRO A 20 -1.09 -12.59 9.88
C PRO A 20 -2.58 -12.32 10.16
N TYR A 21 -3.05 -11.13 9.80
CA TYR A 21 -4.46 -10.78 9.93
C TYR A 21 -5.28 -11.59 8.90
N PRO A 22 -6.33 -12.32 9.32
CA PRO A 22 -7.24 -12.98 8.40
C PRO A 22 -8.14 -11.92 7.76
N PHE A 23 -7.71 -11.43 6.61
CA PHE A 23 -8.42 -10.37 5.88
C PHE A 23 -9.81 -10.83 5.40
N GLU A 24 -10.78 -9.92 5.42
CA GLU A 24 -12.19 -10.17 5.07
C GLU A 24 -12.52 -9.82 3.61
N GLY A 25 -11.78 -8.88 3.04
CA GLY A 25 -11.87 -8.49 1.64
C GLY A 25 -11.30 -9.54 0.68
N SER A 26 -11.02 -9.10 -0.54
CA SER A 26 -10.63 -9.98 -1.63
C SER A 26 -9.60 -9.35 -2.55
N PHE A 27 -8.80 -10.19 -3.21
CA PHE A 27 -7.94 -9.74 -4.30
C PHE A 27 -8.64 -9.92 -5.63
N ILE A 28 -8.74 -8.83 -6.39
CA ILE A 28 -9.24 -8.80 -7.75
C ILE A 28 -8.15 -8.27 -8.69
N GLU A 29 -8.35 -8.41 -9.98
CA GLU A 29 -7.49 -7.77 -10.98
C GLU A 29 -8.22 -6.55 -11.56
N ILE A 30 -7.59 -5.39 -11.48
CA ILE A 30 -8.09 -4.14 -12.06
C ILE A 30 -7.05 -3.65 -13.05
N ALA A 31 -7.43 -3.65 -14.34
CA ALA A 31 -6.60 -3.13 -15.41
C ALA A 31 -5.18 -3.73 -15.47
N GLY A 32 -5.04 -5.03 -15.21
CA GLY A 32 -3.75 -5.74 -15.19
C GLY A 32 -2.96 -5.58 -13.89
N THR A 33 -3.53 -4.96 -12.87
CA THR A 33 -2.91 -4.77 -11.56
C THR A 33 -3.71 -5.53 -10.50
N LYS A 34 -3.04 -6.38 -9.73
CA LYS A 34 -3.64 -7.03 -8.55
C LYS A 34 -4.08 -5.95 -7.57
N CYS A 35 -5.31 -6.03 -7.06
CA CYS A 35 -5.88 -5.01 -6.18
C CYS A 35 -6.62 -5.68 -5.03
N TYR A 36 -6.31 -5.29 -3.81
CA TYR A 36 -7.12 -5.65 -2.66
C TYR A 36 -8.36 -4.76 -2.62
N THR A 37 -9.54 -5.36 -2.42
CA THR A 37 -10.81 -4.64 -2.31
C THR A 37 -11.60 -5.12 -1.11
N ALA A 38 -12.25 -4.17 -0.45
CA ALA A 38 -13.11 -4.39 0.70
C ALA A 38 -14.36 -3.50 0.62
N GLY A 39 -15.41 -3.90 1.32
CA GLY A 39 -16.68 -3.18 1.34
C GLY A 39 -17.62 -3.48 0.18
N PRO A 40 -18.88 -3.03 0.26
CA PRO A 40 -19.91 -3.35 -0.72
C PRO A 40 -19.74 -2.55 -2.02
N SER A 41 -20.02 -3.17 -3.16
CA SER A 41 -20.06 -2.48 -4.47
C SER A 41 -21.19 -1.45 -4.61
N THR A 42 -22.10 -1.39 -3.64
CA THR A 42 -23.19 -0.40 -3.57
C THR A 42 -22.82 0.83 -2.73
N ALA A 43 -21.57 0.93 -2.24
CA ALA A 43 -21.14 2.11 -1.49
C ALA A 43 -21.18 3.37 -2.37
N GLN A 44 -21.58 4.51 -1.80
CA GLN A 44 -21.67 5.78 -2.54
C GLN A 44 -20.34 6.53 -2.63
N ALA A 45 -19.32 6.07 -1.91
CA ALA A 45 -18.00 6.65 -1.91
C ALA A 45 -16.97 5.51 -1.93
N ALA A 46 -15.88 5.76 -2.66
CA ALA A 46 -14.77 4.84 -2.76
C ALA A 46 -13.51 5.45 -2.16
N ILE A 47 -12.66 4.61 -1.55
CA ILE A 47 -11.36 4.99 -1.02
C ILE A 47 -10.30 4.23 -1.83
N PHE A 48 -9.36 4.99 -2.39
CA PHE A 48 -8.18 4.45 -3.05
C PHE A 48 -6.99 4.58 -2.10
N ILE A 49 -6.41 3.45 -1.69
CA ILE A 49 -5.29 3.42 -0.74
C ILE A 49 -3.97 3.29 -1.49
N ILE A 50 -3.10 4.27 -1.27
CA ILE A 50 -1.67 4.21 -1.60
C ILE A 50 -0.92 3.93 -0.30
N TYR A 51 0.10 3.08 -0.38
CA TYR A 51 0.84 2.58 0.78
C TYR A 51 2.36 2.64 0.56
N ASP A 52 3.10 2.34 1.62
CA ASP A 52 4.57 2.45 1.66
C ASP A 52 5.27 1.33 0.85
N ILE A 53 6.57 1.48 0.62
CA ILE A 53 7.42 0.56 -0.16
C ILE A 53 7.41 -0.90 0.34
N PHE A 54 6.95 -1.14 1.58
CA PHE A 54 6.89 -2.45 2.23
C PHE A 54 5.72 -3.33 1.78
N GLY A 55 4.81 -2.83 0.94
CA GLY A 55 3.73 -3.65 0.41
C GLY A 55 2.63 -3.99 1.43
N TYR A 56 1.90 -5.07 1.14
CA TYR A 56 0.80 -5.53 2.00
C TYR A 56 1.28 -6.05 3.35
N SER A 57 0.74 -5.47 4.41
CA SER A 57 0.85 -5.97 5.78
C SER A 57 -0.52 -6.25 6.38
N GLY A 58 -0.57 -7.10 7.40
CA GLY A 58 -1.83 -7.38 8.10
C GLY A 58 -2.52 -6.12 8.64
N GLN A 59 -1.72 -5.14 9.08
CA GLN A 59 -2.23 -3.86 9.58
C GLN A 59 -2.94 -3.04 8.50
N ILE A 60 -2.37 -2.95 7.29
CA ILE A 60 -3.00 -2.15 6.23
C ILE A 60 -4.23 -2.86 5.66
N LEU A 61 -4.23 -4.20 5.62
CA LEU A 61 -5.41 -4.97 5.22
C LEU A 61 -6.54 -4.86 6.24
N GLU A 62 -6.23 -4.94 7.55
CA GLU A 62 -7.22 -4.70 8.61
C GLU A 62 -7.82 -3.29 8.54
N ASN A 63 -6.98 -2.28 8.28
CA ASN A 63 -7.47 -0.91 8.10
C ASN A 63 -8.34 -0.77 6.84
N ALA A 64 -7.98 -1.45 5.74
CA ALA A 64 -8.78 -1.47 4.53
C ALA A 64 -10.16 -2.10 4.78
N ASP A 65 -10.22 -3.19 5.54
CA ASP A 65 -11.49 -3.85 5.88
C ASP A 65 -12.36 -2.94 6.76
N LYS A 66 -11.78 -2.28 7.77
CA LYS A 66 -12.50 -1.29 8.61
C LYS A 66 -13.03 -0.12 7.80
N LEU A 67 -12.26 0.41 6.86
CA LEU A 67 -12.73 1.45 5.94
C LEU A 67 -13.83 0.91 5.00
N GLY A 68 -13.74 -0.37 4.64
CA GLY A 68 -14.70 -1.13 3.84
C GLY A 68 -16.09 -1.25 4.45
N GLU A 69 -16.22 -1.13 5.78
CA GLU A 69 -17.53 -1.15 6.46
C GLU A 69 -18.46 -0.02 5.99
N HIS A 70 -17.91 1.07 5.45
CA HIS A 70 -18.66 2.26 5.03
C HIS A 70 -18.39 2.70 3.59
N HIS A 71 -17.30 2.22 2.98
CA HIS A 71 -16.84 2.66 1.67
C HIS A 71 -16.44 1.47 0.80
N GLN A 72 -16.39 1.65 -0.51
CA GLN A 72 -15.73 0.68 -1.38
C GLN A 72 -14.23 0.99 -1.43
N VAL A 73 -13.41 0.04 -0.98
CA VAL A 73 -11.96 0.23 -0.90
C VAL A 73 -11.28 -0.42 -2.10
N PHE A 74 -10.29 0.26 -2.65
CA PHE A 74 -9.36 -0.27 -3.65
C PHE A 74 -7.92 0.04 -3.22
N MET A 75 -7.10 -0.98 -3.13
CA MET A 75 -5.68 -0.87 -2.79
C MET A 75 -4.89 -1.67 -3.83
N PRO A 76 -4.45 -1.04 -4.93
CA PRO A 76 -3.72 -1.74 -5.98
C PRO A 76 -2.28 -2.04 -5.61
N ASP A 77 -1.76 -3.14 -6.14
CA ASP A 77 -0.36 -3.54 -6.05
C ASP A 77 0.46 -2.84 -7.13
N PHE A 78 0.85 -1.58 -6.87
CA PHE A 78 1.63 -0.79 -7.82
C PHE A 78 3.11 -1.17 -7.90
N PHE A 79 3.60 -2.05 -6.99
CA PHE A 79 4.95 -2.62 -7.00
C PHE A 79 5.04 -4.00 -7.68
N ASP A 80 3.95 -4.51 -8.27
CA ASP A 80 3.92 -5.79 -8.99
C ASP A 80 4.50 -6.96 -8.16
N VAL A 81 4.09 -7.04 -6.88
CA VAL A 81 4.51 -8.08 -5.94
C VAL A 81 6.02 -8.03 -5.58
N LYS A 82 6.70 -6.90 -5.82
CA LYS A 82 8.10 -6.67 -5.44
C LYS A 82 8.28 -5.53 -4.43
N PRO A 83 7.62 -5.58 -3.25
CA PRO A 83 7.89 -4.61 -2.19
C PRO A 83 9.26 -4.83 -1.55
N THR A 84 9.73 -3.85 -0.78
CA THR A 84 10.94 -4.00 0.05
C THR A 84 10.61 -4.74 1.35
N PRO A 85 11.57 -5.50 1.93
CA PRO A 85 11.38 -6.10 3.24
C PRO A 85 11.54 -5.05 4.35
N LEU A 86 10.76 -5.21 5.43
CA LEU A 86 10.72 -4.25 6.54
C LEU A 86 12.07 -4.14 7.29
N ASP A 87 12.90 -5.19 7.23
CA ASP A 87 14.21 -5.25 7.87
C ASP A 87 15.26 -4.33 7.23
N TRP A 88 14.95 -3.69 6.11
CA TRP A 88 15.75 -2.58 5.56
C TRP A 88 15.77 -1.37 6.49
N MET A 89 14.84 -1.27 7.44
CA MET A 89 14.80 -0.16 8.39
C MET A 89 15.41 -0.53 9.76
N PRO A 90 16.23 0.36 10.34
CA PRO A 90 16.67 1.65 9.80
C PRO A 90 17.77 1.46 8.73
N LEU A 91 17.77 2.32 7.70
CA LEU A 91 18.91 2.41 6.76
C LEU A 91 20.12 2.93 7.55
N ASP A 92 21.17 2.12 7.72
CA ASP A 92 22.33 2.46 8.55
C ASP A 92 23.64 2.24 7.79
N GLY A 93 23.78 2.94 6.68
CA GLY A 93 25.03 3.08 5.95
C GLY A 93 24.89 2.99 4.42
N PRO A 94 26.01 3.14 3.69
CA PRO A 94 26.00 3.23 2.23
C PRO A 94 25.44 2.00 1.52
N ALA A 95 25.59 0.81 2.11
CA ALA A 95 25.07 -0.43 1.54
C ALA A 95 23.53 -0.52 1.59
N ASP A 96 22.89 0.22 2.49
CA ASP A 96 21.43 0.28 2.57
C ASP A 96 20.88 1.37 1.64
N GLU A 97 21.66 2.43 1.38
CA GLU A 97 21.36 3.44 0.36
C GLU A 97 21.37 2.83 -1.05
N GLU A 98 22.39 2.03 -1.40
CA GLU A 98 22.48 1.37 -2.71
C GLU A 98 21.28 0.44 -2.99
N LYS A 99 20.85 -0.36 -2.00
CA LYS A 99 19.64 -1.20 -2.14
C LYS A 99 18.37 -0.38 -2.36
N MET A 100 18.29 0.79 -1.71
CA MET A 100 17.14 1.68 -1.86
C MET A 100 17.14 2.34 -3.25
N ASP A 101 18.31 2.71 -3.75
CA ASP A 101 18.48 3.25 -5.10
C ASP A 101 18.07 2.20 -6.15
N ASP A 102 18.54 0.95 -6.03
CA ASP A 102 18.13 -0.16 -6.91
C ASP A 102 16.61 -0.37 -6.91
N PHE A 103 15.97 -0.30 -5.73
CA PHE A 103 14.52 -0.39 -5.63
C PHE A 103 13.84 0.79 -6.37
N CYS A 104 14.35 2.01 -6.21
CA CYS A 104 13.80 3.20 -6.85
C CYS A 104 13.97 3.19 -8.39
N GLU A 105 14.94 2.44 -8.93
CA GLU A 105 15.15 2.32 -10.38
C GLU A 105 14.19 1.35 -11.06
N GLU A 106 13.75 0.29 -10.37
CA GLU A 106 12.92 -0.75 -10.95
C GLU A 106 11.52 -0.85 -10.32
N PRO A 107 11.26 -1.56 -9.19
CA PRO A 107 9.89 -1.66 -8.67
C PRO A 107 9.31 -0.32 -8.23
N GLY A 108 10.14 0.56 -7.66
CA GLY A 108 9.78 1.85 -7.10
C GLY A 108 9.86 3.02 -8.08
N GLU A 109 10.16 2.77 -9.36
CA GLU A 109 10.30 3.84 -10.35
C GLU A 109 9.00 4.63 -10.46
N THR A 110 9.10 5.93 -10.16
CA THR A 110 7.94 6.79 -9.90
C THR A 110 7.03 6.94 -11.12
N GLN A 111 7.56 7.09 -12.33
CA GLN A 111 6.70 7.27 -13.50
C GLN A 111 5.90 6.01 -13.82
N THR A 112 6.50 4.85 -13.62
CA THR A 112 5.90 3.56 -13.89
C THR A 112 4.83 3.24 -12.84
N THR A 113 5.13 3.43 -11.55
CA THR A 113 4.15 3.25 -10.46
C THR A 113 2.97 4.20 -10.61
N VAL A 114 3.19 5.50 -10.82
CA VAL A 114 2.13 6.50 -11.03
C VAL A 114 1.25 6.16 -12.23
N LYS A 115 1.82 5.70 -13.35
CA LYS A 115 1.04 5.28 -14.52
C LYS A 115 0.11 4.10 -14.19
N ARG A 116 0.58 3.14 -13.39
CA ARG A 116 -0.25 2.01 -12.93
C ARG A 116 -1.35 2.49 -11.99
N ASP A 117 -1.03 3.37 -11.06
CA ASP A 117 -1.99 3.93 -10.09
C ASP A 117 -3.11 4.68 -10.78
N VAL A 118 -2.79 5.59 -11.69
CA VAL A 118 -3.80 6.34 -12.45
C VAL A 118 -4.67 5.40 -13.29
N ARG A 119 -4.11 4.32 -13.83
CA ARG A 119 -4.89 3.31 -14.57
C ARG A 119 -5.83 2.54 -13.64
N ALA A 120 -5.34 2.13 -12.46
CA ALA A 120 -6.10 1.40 -11.46
C ALA A 120 -7.20 2.27 -10.85
N GLU A 121 -6.92 3.54 -10.56
CA GLU A 121 -7.87 4.53 -10.04
C GLU A 121 -9.04 4.75 -11.00
N ARG A 122 -8.75 5.01 -12.29
CA ARG A 122 -9.79 5.16 -13.32
C ARG A 122 -10.67 3.93 -13.47
N ALA A 123 -10.06 2.74 -13.48
CA ALA A 123 -10.79 1.49 -13.60
C ALA A 123 -11.60 1.17 -12.32
N GLY A 124 -11.05 1.44 -11.13
CA GLY A 124 -11.76 1.33 -9.86
C GLY A 124 -12.95 2.28 -9.78
N SER A 125 -12.79 3.52 -10.22
CA SER A 125 -13.88 4.50 -10.32
C SER A 125 -15.01 4.01 -11.24
N ALA A 126 -14.68 3.45 -12.41
CA ALA A 126 -15.67 2.87 -13.31
C ALA A 126 -16.39 1.65 -12.69
N ILE A 127 -15.69 0.82 -11.92
CA ILE A 127 -16.28 -0.31 -11.18
C ILE A 127 -17.22 0.18 -10.07
N ALA A 128 -16.84 1.23 -9.36
CA ALA A 128 -17.60 1.73 -8.21
C ALA A 128 -18.87 2.49 -8.62
N PHE A 129 -18.81 3.27 -9.69
CA PHE A 129 -19.86 4.23 -10.01
C PHE A 129 -20.57 4.00 -11.34
N GLY A 130 -20.14 3.02 -12.14
CA GLY A 130 -20.66 2.80 -13.48
C GLY A 130 -20.34 3.99 -14.38
N GLY A 131 -19.24 3.86 -15.14
CA GLY A 131 -18.76 4.92 -16.03
C GLY A 131 -19.76 5.42 -17.07
#